data_AF-A0A961S0A5-F1
#
_entry.id   AF-A0A961S0A5-F1
#
_cell.length_a   1.000
_cell.length_b   1.000
_cell.length_c   1.000
_cell.angle_alpha   90.00
_cell.angle_beta   90.00
_cell.angle_gamma   90.00
#
_symmetry.space_group_name_H-M   'P 1'
#
loop_
_entity.id
_entity.type
_entity.pdbx_description
1 polymer ?
#
loop_
_entity_poly.entity_id
_entity_poly.type
_entity_poly.pdbx_seq_one_letter_code
_entity_poly.pdbx_strand_id
1 'polypeptide(L)'
;MARIIRRFTVLHQYVDQQLEQILEDLVAGQRIIGVAVEQANGSAAGPHPMVGVTFSGFLEPAFARAYRATPTPLLASQVYGSITDGKPLLLDRRGQAAGNLGDGLELVVMEMAVGTSDPSPQAHREVLNLIYSAYLELLRGFKVRTIMTEAAEEFELLVEGSGLKTVSRHRLDENANDIVSPPGRSPNRCLFAISHDELPAIPASSAASVVMTYVAPVFRFTPREQRFLSLALKGLTDNTLAEALSVSPNAVKQTWRNIYAHIVEIMPDFFSGSSGEEPGVSRGSEKRRSVLVYIRNNLQELKPHHLRRK
;
A
#
# COMPACT_ATOMS: atom_id res chain seq x y z
N MET A 1 -4.35 6.13 14.84
CA MET A 1 -4.14 6.72 13.50
C MET A 1 -4.63 8.16 13.41
N ALA A 2 -5.92 8.49 13.60
CA ALA A 2 -6.42 9.87 13.49
C ALA A 2 -5.59 10.93 14.25
N ARG A 3 -5.22 10.64 15.52
CA ARG A 3 -4.37 11.52 16.32
C ARG A 3 -3.03 11.90 15.65
N ILE A 4 -2.39 10.98 14.93
CA ILE A 4 -1.12 11.30 14.25
C ILE A 4 -1.42 12.16 13.03
N ILE A 5 -2.40 11.81 12.20
CA ILE A 5 -2.80 12.56 11.00
C ILE A 5 -3.13 14.02 11.33
N ARG A 6 -3.90 14.28 12.40
CA ARG A 6 -4.24 15.64 12.86
C ARG A 6 -3.03 16.54 13.16
N ARG A 7 -1.84 15.97 13.36
CA ARG A 7 -0.60 16.74 13.58
C ARG A 7 0.10 17.13 12.29
N PHE A 8 -0.21 16.48 11.17
CA PHE A 8 0.53 16.63 9.91
C PHE A 8 -0.34 17.12 8.76
N THR A 9 -1.64 16.82 8.79
CA THR A 9 -2.53 16.97 7.64
C THR A 9 -3.48 18.13 7.85
N VAL A 10 -3.55 19.00 6.85
CA VAL A 10 -4.55 20.06 6.78
C VAL A 10 -5.84 19.47 6.25
N LEU A 11 -6.94 19.67 6.97
CA LEU A 11 -8.24 19.05 6.69
C LEU A 11 -9.36 20.08 6.74
N HIS A 12 -10.45 19.85 6.02
CA HIS A 12 -11.69 20.54 6.31
C HIS A 12 -12.23 20.12 7.69
N GLN A 13 -12.86 21.05 8.41
CA GLN A 13 -13.35 20.84 9.76
C GLN A 13 -14.34 19.66 9.87
N TYR A 14 -15.25 19.52 8.90
CA TYR A 14 -16.22 18.42 8.89
C TYR A 14 -15.56 17.04 8.71
N VAL A 15 -14.42 16.99 8.03
CA VAL A 15 -13.60 15.77 7.87
C VAL A 15 -12.86 15.48 9.18
N ASP A 16 -12.24 16.49 9.78
CA ASP A 16 -11.49 16.31 11.04
C ASP A 16 -12.37 15.73 12.16
N GLN A 17 -13.61 16.20 12.26
CA GLN A 17 -14.60 15.70 13.23
C GLN A 17 -14.94 14.22 13.06
N GLN A 18 -14.85 13.69 11.83
CA GLN A 18 -15.23 12.32 11.49
C GLN A 18 -14.03 11.42 11.15
N LEU A 19 -12.81 11.93 11.31
CA LEU A 19 -11.60 11.30 10.81
C LEU A 19 -11.42 9.86 11.32
N GLU A 20 -11.80 9.57 12.57
CA GLU A 20 -11.69 8.22 13.13
C GLU A 20 -12.60 7.21 12.39
N GLN A 21 -13.88 7.55 12.22
CA GLN A 21 -14.82 6.71 11.46
C GLN A 21 -14.40 6.57 10.00
N ILE A 22 -13.98 7.65 9.36
CA ILE A 22 -13.51 7.63 7.97
C ILE A 22 -12.35 6.63 7.81
N LEU A 23 -11.38 6.67 8.72
CA LEU A 23 -10.23 5.79 8.67
C LEU A 23 -10.61 4.32 8.94
N GLU A 24 -11.55 4.07 9.86
CA GLU A 24 -12.11 2.73 10.08
C GLU A 24 -12.80 2.19 8.83
N ASP A 25 -13.62 3.01 8.16
CA ASP A 25 -14.34 2.64 6.94
C ASP A 25 -13.37 2.36 5.78
N LEU A 26 -12.31 3.16 5.65
CA LEU A 26 -11.25 2.95 4.66
C LEU A 26 -10.50 1.62 4.87
N VAL A 27 -10.20 1.27 6.13
CA VAL A 27 -9.57 0.00 6.49
C VAL A 27 -10.53 -1.18 6.27
N ALA A 28 -11.76 -1.08 6.78
CA ALA A 28 -12.78 -2.12 6.66
C ALA A 28 -13.14 -2.39 5.19
N GLY A 29 -13.24 -1.33 4.39
CA GLY A 29 -13.47 -1.39 2.94
C GLY A 29 -12.27 -1.82 2.11
N GLN A 30 -11.09 -2.03 2.72
CA GLN A 30 -9.83 -2.36 2.04
C GLN A 30 -9.47 -1.34 0.93
N ARG A 31 -9.78 -0.07 1.16
CA ARG A 31 -9.56 1.03 0.21
C ARG A 31 -8.18 1.69 0.38
N ILE A 32 -7.56 1.47 1.54
CA ILE A 32 -6.19 1.94 1.82
C ILE A 32 -5.23 0.78 2.07
N ILE A 33 -3.96 1.03 1.76
CA ILE A 33 -2.82 0.14 1.98
C ILE A 33 -1.75 0.98 2.66
N GLY A 34 -1.20 0.49 3.76
CA GLY A 34 -0.24 1.27 4.52
C GLY A 34 0.47 0.50 5.62
N VAL A 35 1.37 1.22 6.28
CA VAL A 35 2.17 0.75 7.40
C VAL A 35 1.87 1.66 8.59
N ALA A 36 1.62 1.05 9.74
CA ALA A 36 1.63 1.73 11.03
C ALA A 36 2.79 1.17 11.86
N VAL A 37 3.55 2.04 12.50
CA VAL A 37 4.63 1.67 13.42
C VAL A 37 4.23 2.09 14.82
N GLU A 38 4.29 1.12 15.72
CA GLU A 38 3.99 1.28 17.12
C GLU A 38 5.26 1.05 17.94
N GLN A 39 5.47 1.87 18.97
CA GLN A 39 6.60 1.69 19.87
C GLN A 39 6.29 0.57 20.85
N ALA A 40 7.07 -0.50 20.81
CA ALA A 40 7.02 -1.54 21.82
C ALA A 40 7.37 -0.92 23.18
N ASN A 41 6.44 -1.02 24.14
CA ASN A 41 6.72 -0.71 25.53
C ASN A 41 7.23 -2.00 26.19
N GLY A 42 8.22 -1.92 27.07
CA GLY A 42 8.75 -3.09 27.81
C GLY A 42 7.73 -3.79 28.72
N SER A 43 6.49 -3.29 28.80
CA SER A 43 5.33 -3.92 29.44
C SER A 43 4.39 -4.47 28.36
N ALA A 44 4.04 -5.76 28.46
CA ALA A 44 3.09 -6.44 27.58
C ALA A 44 1.63 -5.99 27.78
N ALA A 45 1.35 -5.12 28.74
CA ALA A 45 0.00 -4.67 29.09
C ALA A 45 -0.14 -3.16 28.88
N GLY A 46 -0.65 -2.77 27.71
CA GLY A 46 -1.06 -1.40 27.39
C GLY A 46 -1.02 -1.11 25.88
N PRO A 47 -1.82 -0.15 25.37
CA PRO A 47 -1.76 0.24 23.97
C PRO A 47 -0.40 0.85 23.64
N HIS A 48 0.26 0.33 22.60
CA HIS A 48 1.53 0.85 22.12
C HIS A 48 1.30 2.18 21.39
N PRO A 49 2.06 3.26 21.72
CA PRO A 49 1.88 4.51 21.03
C PRO A 49 2.33 4.38 19.58
N MET A 50 1.45 4.74 18.65
CA MET A 50 1.78 4.85 17.23
C MET A 50 2.79 6.00 17.03
N VAL A 51 3.97 5.66 16.54
CA VAL A 51 5.09 6.57 16.29
C VAL A 51 5.28 6.89 14.82
N GLY A 52 4.55 6.22 13.93
CA GLY A 52 4.47 6.64 12.54
C GLY A 52 3.41 5.90 11.75
N VAL A 53 2.96 6.51 10.65
CA VAL A 53 2.01 5.93 9.71
C VAL A 53 2.30 6.42 8.31
N THR A 54 2.15 5.55 7.34
CA THR A 54 1.99 5.93 5.94
C THR A 54 0.90 5.08 5.32
N PHE A 55 0.08 5.66 4.46
CA PHE A 55 -0.85 4.88 3.66
C PHE A 55 -1.23 5.59 2.37
N SER A 56 -1.82 4.81 1.49
CA SER A 56 -2.23 5.22 0.16
C SER A 56 -3.48 4.50 -0.24
N GLY A 57 -4.16 5.03 -1.24
CA GLY A 57 -5.21 4.32 -1.95
C GLY A 57 -5.05 4.50 -3.44
N PHE A 58 -6.00 3.94 -4.18
CA PHE A 58 -6.04 4.13 -5.63
C PHE A 58 -7.29 4.94 -5.96
N LEU A 59 -7.14 6.06 -6.64
CA LEU A 59 -8.26 6.93 -6.99
C LEU A 59 -9.10 6.33 -8.12
N GLU A 60 -10.38 6.68 -8.13
CA GLU A 60 -11.25 6.53 -9.29
C GLU A 60 -10.60 7.21 -10.52
N PRO A 61 -10.41 6.50 -11.65
CA PRO A 61 -9.64 7.02 -12.78
C PRO A 61 -10.19 8.33 -13.36
N ALA A 62 -11.51 8.51 -13.35
CA ALA A 62 -12.14 9.74 -13.82
C ALA A 62 -11.80 10.94 -12.93
N PHE A 63 -11.85 10.76 -11.61
CA PHE A 63 -11.47 11.79 -10.66
C PHE A 63 -9.98 12.11 -10.77
N ALA A 64 -9.10 11.11 -10.79
CA ALA A 64 -7.67 11.31 -10.90
C ALA A 64 -7.27 12.14 -12.13
N ARG A 65 -7.87 11.84 -13.29
CA ARG A 65 -7.63 12.61 -14.53
C ARG A 65 -8.15 14.04 -14.42
N ALA A 66 -9.37 14.22 -13.92
CA ALA A 66 -9.96 15.56 -13.75
C ALA A 66 -9.13 16.40 -12.77
N TYR A 67 -8.75 15.82 -11.63
CA TYR A 67 -7.94 16.48 -10.61
C TYR A 67 -6.56 16.87 -11.13
N ARG A 68 -5.89 16.03 -11.93
CA ARG A 68 -4.61 16.39 -12.57
C ARG A 68 -4.75 17.53 -13.57
N ALA A 69 -5.85 17.58 -14.31
CA ALA A 69 -6.10 18.62 -15.30
C ALA A 69 -6.43 19.96 -14.64
N THR A 70 -7.10 19.95 -13.49
CA THR A 70 -7.43 21.15 -12.73
C THR A 70 -7.27 20.90 -11.24
N PRO A 71 -6.02 20.94 -10.73
CA PRO A 71 -5.76 20.71 -9.32
C PRO A 71 -6.42 21.77 -8.44
N THR A 72 -6.97 21.32 -7.32
CA THR A 72 -7.53 22.15 -6.25
C THR A 72 -6.92 21.69 -4.94
N PRO A 73 -6.58 22.55 -3.99
CA PRO A 73 -5.87 22.11 -2.79
C PRO A 73 -6.71 21.18 -1.90
N LEU A 74 -6.04 20.56 -0.92
CA LEU A 74 -6.59 19.66 0.09
C LEU A 74 -7.00 18.29 -0.47
N LEU A 75 -6.19 17.70 -1.37
CA LEU A 75 -6.46 16.38 -1.97
C LEU A 75 -6.88 15.32 -0.93
N ALA A 76 -6.13 15.19 0.16
CA ALA A 76 -6.42 14.23 1.21
C ALA A 76 -7.79 14.49 1.84
N SER A 77 -8.12 15.76 2.12
CA SER A 77 -9.41 16.14 2.67
C SER A 77 -10.57 15.86 1.71
N GLN A 78 -10.40 16.07 0.40
CA GLN A 78 -11.42 15.74 -0.59
C GLN A 78 -11.68 14.23 -0.67
N VAL A 79 -10.62 13.43 -0.62
CA VAL A 79 -10.71 11.97 -0.58
C VAL A 79 -11.41 11.50 0.70
N TYR A 80 -11.06 12.05 1.87
CA TYR A 80 -11.74 11.71 3.12
C TYR A 80 -13.22 12.15 3.12
N GLY A 81 -13.52 13.37 2.65
CA GLY A 81 -14.89 13.88 2.56
C GLY A 81 -15.78 12.99 1.67
N SER A 82 -15.23 12.43 0.60
CA SER A 82 -15.96 11.50 -0.27
C SER A 82 -16.47 10.24 0.44
N ILE A 83 -15.83 9.83 1.54
CA ILE A 83 -16.27 8.71 2.37
C ILE A 83 -17.54 9.10 3.15
N THR A 84 -17.51 10.27 3.79
CA THR A 84 -18.67 10.85 4.49
C THR A 84 -19.86 11.05 3.56
N ASP A 85 -19.61 11.45 2.31
CA ASP A 85 -20.65 11.66 1.30
C ASP A 85 -21.22 10.35 0.72
N GLY A 86 -20.70 9.19 1.13
CA GLY A 86 -21.11 7.88 0.61
C GLY A 86 -20.71 7.63 -0.84
N LYS A 87 -19.77 8.41 -1.39
CA LYS A 87 -19.27 8.32 -2.77
C LYS A 87 -17.74 8.20 -2.77
N PRO A 88 -17.19 7.10 -2.24
CA PRO A 88 -15.76 6.96 -2.01
C PRO A 88 -14.96 7.11 -3.29
N LEU A 89 -14.00 8.05 -3.30
CA LEU A 89 -13.08 8.27 -4.42
C LEU A 89 -11.96 7.24 -4.51
N LEU A 90 -11.73 6.46 -3.46
CA LEU A 90 -10.74 5.37 -3.47
C LEU A 90 -11.37 4.07 -3.90
N LEU A 91 -10.73 3.36 -4.83
CA LEU A 91 -11.12 2.04 -5.32
C LEU A 91 -11.14 1.01 -4.19
N ASP A 92 -12.21 0.24 -4.13
CA ASP A 92 -12.23 -1.00 -3.35
C ASP A 92 -11.37 -2.09 -4.02
N ARG A 93 -11.31 -3.26 -3.40
CA ARG A 93 -10.52 -4.40 -3.92
C ARG A 93 -10.93 -4.80 -5.35
N ARG A 94 -12.21 -4.66 -5.73
CA ARG A 94 -12.71 -5.02 -7.06
C ARG A 94 -12.25 -3.99 -8.09
N GLY A 95 -12.34 -2.70 -7.78
CA GLY A 95 -11.80 -1.62 -8.59
C GLY A 95 -10.29 -1.75 -8.79
N GLN A 96 -9.56 -2.06 -7.72
CA GLN A 96 -8.12 -2.33 -7.77
C GLN A 96 -7.80 -3.50 -8.72
N ALA A 97 -8.59 -4.57 -8.66
CA ALA A 97 -8.41 -5.73 -9.53
C ALA A 97 -8.70 -5.42 -11.01
N ALA A 98 -9.71 -4.59 -11.29
CA ALA A 98 -9.97 -4.11 -12.64
C ALA A 98 -8.82 -3.26 -13.17
N GLY A 99 -8.29 -2.32 -12.37
CA GLY A 99 -7.16 -1.48 -12.76
C GLY A 99 -5.87 -2.27 -12.98
N ASN A 100 -5.57 -3.26 -12.14
CA ASN A 100 -4.40 -4.14 -12.33
C ASN A 100 -4.44 -4.95 -13.63
N LEU A 101 -5.64 -5.27 -14.13
CA LEU A 101 -5.83 -6.01 -15.38
C LEU A 101 -6.01 -5.11 -16.61
N GLY A 102 -6.46 -3.88 -16.41
CA GLY A 102 -6.67 -2.88 -17.45
C GLY A 102 -5.48 -1.93 -17.59
N ASP A 103 -5.77 -0.63 -17.63
CA ASP A 103 -4.80 0.42 -17.96
C ASP A 103 -3.87 0.81 -16.79
N GLY A 104 -4.00 0.17 -15.63
CA GLY A 104 -3.28 0.49 -14.42
C GLY A 104 -4.05 1.41 -13.46
N LEU A 105 -3.43 1.67 -12.31
CA LEU A 105 -4.01 2.31 -11.14
C LEU A 105 -3.44 3.71 -10.90
N GLU A 106 -4.28 4.58 -10.36
CA GLU A 106 -3.94 5.96 -9.99
C GLU A 106 -3.62 6.00 -8.49
N LEU A 107 -2.35 5.79 -8.12
CA LEU A 107 -1.93 5.78 -6.73
C LEU A 107 -1.95 7.21 -6.16
N VAL A 108 -2.62 7.39 -5.02
CA VAL A 108 -2.51 8.61 -4.20
C VAL A 108 -1.83 8.29 -2.88
N VAL A 109 -0.70 8.93 -2.61
CA VAL A 109 -0.05 8.89 -1.31
C VAL A 109 -0.79 9.89 -0.42
N MET A 110 -1.50 9.37 0.57
CA MET A 110 -2.38 10.16 1.42
C MET A 110 -1.62 10.74 2.60
N GLU A 111 -0.84 9.90 3.26
CA GLU A 111 -0.18 10.25 4.52
C GLU A 111 1.23 9.69 4.58
N MET A 112 2.16 10.49 5.09
CA MET A 112 3.44 10.06 5.60
C MET A 112 3.75 10.89 6.84
N ALA A 113 3.48 10.32 8.01
CA ALA A 113 3.58 11.00 9.29
C ALA A 113 4.44 10.20 10.25
N VAL A 114 5.41 10.87 10.89
CA VAL A 114 6.26 10.29 11.94
C VAL A 114 6.14 11.17 13.18
N GLY A 115 5.92 10.53 14.34
CA GLY A 115 5.46 11.16 15.56
C GLY A 115 6.36 12.24 16.17
N THR A 116 7.60 12.39 15.67
CA THR A 116 8.51 13.48 16.03
C THR A 116 8.71 14.39 14.82
N SER A 117 8.52 15.69 15.02
CA SER A 117 8.83 16.73 14.02
C SER A 117 10.33 17.00 13.92
N ASP A 118 11.11 16.59 14.93
CA ASP A 118 12.56 16.69 14.94
C ASP A 118 13.17 15.47 14.21
N PRO A 119 13.89 15.67 13.08
CA PRO A 119 14.55 14.61 12.35
C PRO A 119 15.93 14.23 12.91
N SER A 120 16.45 14.98 13.89
CA SER A 120 17.77 14.80 14.50
C SER A 120 17.92 13.49 15.30
N PRO A 121 16.89 12.98 16.01
CA PRO A 121 17.01 11.73 16.75
C PRO A 121 17.21 10.55 15.81
N GLN A 122 18.17 9.69 16.13
CA GLN A 122 18.40 8.42 15.44
C GLN A 122 17.10 7.59 15.31
N ALA A 123 16.26 7.60 16.34
CA ALA A 123 14.95 6.93 16.35
C ALA A 123 14.01 7.42 15.23
N HIS A 124 14.04 8.70 14.86
CA HIS A 124 13.22 9.23 13.76
C HIS A 124 13.62 8.60 12.42
N ARG A 125 14.93 8.53 12.16
CA ARG A 125 15.48 7.91 10.95
C ARG A 125 15.19 6.41 10.90
N GLU A 126 15.26 5.72 12.04
CA GLU A 126 14.92 4.29 12.13
C GLU A 126 13.45 4.03 11.79
N VAL A 127 12.53 4.84 12.34
CA VAL A 127 11.09 4.74 12.01
C VAL A 127 10.83 5.05 10.55
N LEU A 128 11.45 6.11 10.00
CA LEU A 128 11.33 6.44 8.57
C LEU A 128 11.82 5.32 7.67
N ASN A 129 13.00 4.76 7.94
CA ASN A 129 13.56 3.66 7.14
C ASN A 129 12.67 2.41 7.20
N LEU A 130 12.11 2.10 8.37
CA LEU A 130 11.19 0.97 8.54
C LEU A 130 9.89 1.21 7.76
N ILE A 131 9.28 2.38 7.92
CA ILE A 131 8.04 2.75 7.24
C ILE A 131 8.24 2.70 5.73
N TYR A 132 9.31 3.32 5.23
CA TYR A 132 9.56 3.45 3.81
C TYR A 132 9.83 2.10 3.14
N SER A 133 10.69 1.26 3.74
CA SER A 133 10.98 -0.08 3.19
C SER A 133 9.73 -0.97 3.16
N ALA A 134 8.98 -1.02 4.26
CA ALA A 134 7.75 -1.80 4.35
C ALA A 134 6.66 -1.28 3.39
N TYR A 135 6.54 0.04 3.25
CA TYR A 135 5.55 0.67 2.38
C TYR A 135 5.83 0.41 0.90
N LEU A 136 7.10 0.51 0.46
CA LEU A 136 7.46 0.14 -0.90
C LEU A 136 7.16 -1.33 -1.19
N GLU A 137 7.46 -2.24 -0.26
CA GLU A 137 7.13 -3.66 -0.41
C GLU A 137 5.61 -3.91 -0.55
N LEU A 138 4.79 -3.17 0.21
CA LEU A 138 3.32 -3.25 0.10
C LEU A 138 2.81 -2.80 -1.27
N LEU A 139 3.42 -1.79 -1.89
CA LEU A 139 3.02 -1.27 -3.20
C LEU A 139 3.60 -2.06 -4.38
N ARG A 140 4.75 -2.73 -4.22
CA ARG A 140 5.39 -3.51 -5.30
C ARG A 140 4.44 -4.55 -5.88
N GLY A 141 4.28 -4.56 -7.21
CA GLY A 141 3.46 -5.52 -7.95
C GLY A 141 2.06 -5.02 -8.32
N PHE A 142 1.65 -3.84 -7.86
CA PHE A 142 0.50 -3.15 -8.44
C PHE A 142 0.88 -2.58 -9.82
N LYS A 143 -0.05 -2.60 -10.77
CA LYS A 143 0.13 -1.96 -12.08
C LYS A 143 -0.15 -0.47 -11.93
N VAL A 144 0.80 0.29 -11.41
CA VAL A 144 0.61 1.74 -11.17
C VAL A 144 0.86 2.53 -12.45
N ARG A 145 -0.11 3.38 -12.83
CA ARG A 145 -0.01 4.26 -14.00
C ARG A 145 0.41 5.68 -13.62
N THR A 146 -0.03 6.17 -12.48
CA THR A 146 0.37 7.49 -11.97
C THR A 146 0.50 7.41 -10.46
N ILE A 147 1.46 8.14 -9.92
CA ILE A 147 1.59 8.43 -8.49
C ILE A 147 1.30 9.90 -8.28
N MET A 148 0.48 10.23 -7.29
CA MET A 148 0.21 11.61 -6.88
C MET A 148 0.30 11.75 -5.37
N THR A 149 0.71 12.92 -4.92
CA THR A 149 0.64 13.32 -3.51
C THR A 149 0.50 14.82 -3.41
N GLU A 150 -0.23 15.29 -2.40
CA GLU A 150 -0.19 16.69 -2.01
C GLU A 150 0.61 16.82 -0.72
N ALA A 151 1.61 17.70 -0.72
CA ALA A 151 2.39 18.00 0.47
C ALA A 151 2.54 19.52 0.64
N ALA A 152 2.87 19.93 1.86
CA ALA A 152 3.27 21.30 2.13
C ALA A 152 4.63 21.58 1.47
N GLU A 153 4.90 22.83 1.12
CA GLU A 153 6.11 23.23 0.37
C GLU A 153 7.42 22.82 1.07
N GLU A 154 7.44 22.74 2.41
CA GLU A 154 8.63 22.32 3.15
C GLU A 154 9.08 20.88 2.87
N PHE A 155 8.21 20.06 2.28
CA PHE A 155 8.50 18.67 1.90
C PHE A 155 8.89 18.51 0.43
N GLU A 156 8.98 19.60 -0.36
CA GLU A 156 9.25 19.55 -1.81
C GLU A 156 10.50 18.74 -2.14
N LEU A 157 11.64 19.03 -1.51
CA LEU A 157 12.89 18.29 -1.70
C LEU A 157 12.76 16.78 -1.41
N LEU A 158 12.01 16.41 -0.38
CA LEU A 158 11.80 15.01 -0.03
C LEU A 158 10.95 14.30 -1.09
N VAL A 159 9.87 14.94 -1.54
CA VAL A 159 8.95 14.37 -2.53
C VAL A 159 9.60 14.29 -3.91
N GLU A 160 10.33 15.32 -4.32
CA GLU A 160 11.10 15.30 -5.58
C GLU A 160 12.21 14.24 -5.55
N GLY A 161 12.90 14.07 -4.41
CA GLY A 161 13.87 13.00 -4.21
C GLY A 161 13.29 11.58 -4.34
N SER A 162 11.97 11.42 -4.18
CA SER A 162 11.27 10.15 -4.40
C SER A 162 10.95 9.87 -5.88
N GLY A 163 11.21 10.83 -6.77
CA GLY A 163 11.01 10.74 -8.22
C GLY A 163 9.72 11.39 -8.74
N LEU A 164 8.99 12.13 -7.90
CA LEU A 164 7.82 12.91 -8.33
C LEU A 164 8.24 14.32 -8.77
N LYS A 165 7.39 15.01 -9.53
CA LYS A 165 7.61 16.41 -9.91
C LYS A 165 6.45 17.30 -9.47
N THR A 166 6.73 18.56 -9.18
CA THR A 166 5.70 19.56 -8.89
C THR A 166 4.81 19.80 -10.11
N VAL A 167 3.50 19.66 -9.94
CA VAL A 167 2.46 19.87 -10.96
C VAL A 167 1.75 21.20 -10.77
N SER A 168 1.38 21.52 -9.53
CA SER A 168 0.72 22.78 -9.19
C SER A 168 1.11 23.24 -7.80
N ARG A 169 0.94 24.55 -7.56
CA ARG A 169 1.12 25.19 -6.26
C ARG A 169 -0.13 25.97 -5.92
N HIS A 170 -0.57 25.86 -4.68
CA HIS A 170 -1.74 26.54 -4.14
C HIS A 170 -1.39 27.15 -2.80
N ARG A 171 -1.95 28.32 -2.49
CA ARG A 171 -1.88 28.90 -1.16
C ARG A 171 -3.26 28.81 -0.52
N LEU A 172 -3.33 28.19 0.65
CA LEU A 172 -4.57 28.13 1.43
C LEU A 172 -4.89 29.51 2.01
N ASP A 173 -6.18 29.83 2.09
CA ASP A 173 -6.64 30.98 2.87
C ASP A 173 -6.62 30.58 4.36
N GLU A 174 -5.67 31.14 5.09
CA GLU A 174 -5.50 30.90 6.54
C GLU A 174 -6.67 31.41 7.37
N ASN A 175 -7.53 32.28 6.81
CA ASN A 175 -8.73 32.80 7.47
C ASN A 175 -10.00 32.02 7.11
N ALA A 176 -9.90 30.97 6.31
CA ALA A 176 -11.02 30.11 6.00
C ALA A 176 -11.45 29.33 7.26
N ASN A 177 -12.62 29.67 7.81
CA ASN A 177 -13.14 29.09 9.05
C ASN A 177 -13.38 27.57 8.98
N ASP A 178 -13.40 26.99 7.79
CA ASP A 178 -13.67 25.58 7.54
C ASP A 178 -12.40 24.73 7.38
N ILE A 179 -11.20 25.31 7.52
CA ILE A 179 -9.92 24.60 7.42
C ILE A 179 -9.26 24.47 8.79
N VAL A 180 -8.82 23.26 9.12
CA VAL A 180 -8.03 22.94 10.31
C VAL A 180 -6.58 22.68 9.87
N SER A 181 -5.71 23.63 10.19
CA SER A 181 -4.26 23.55 9.89
C SER A 181 -3.45 23.21 11.14
N PRO A 182 -2.52 22.23 11.08
CA PRO A 182 -1.63 21.96 12.20
C PRO A 182 -0.70 23.16 12.47
N PRO A 183 -0.34 23.44 13.74
CA PRO A 183 0.54 24.55 14.08
C PRO A 183 1.90 24.49 13.38
N GLY A 184 2.37 25.62 12.85
CA GLY A 184 3.69 25.75 12.23
C GLY A 184 3.82 25.12 10.84
N ARG A 185 2.71 24.74 10.20
CA ARG A 185 2.69 24.26 8.81
C ARG A 185 2.58 25.40 7.82
N SER A 186 3.26 25.27 6.68
CA SER A 186 3.10 26.23 5.59
C SER A 186 1.66 26.16 5.02
N PRO A 187 1.03 27.31 4.71
CA PRO A 187 -0.22 27.34 3.95
C PRO A 187 -0.02 27.00 2.48
N ASN A 188 1.22 26.95 1.99
CA ASN A 188 1.52 26.63 0.60
C ASN A 188 1.53 25.11 0.41
N ARG A 189 0.71 24.66 -0.55
CA ARG A 189 0.48 23.25 -0.89
C ARG A 189 0.94 23.02 -2.32
N CYS A 190 1.69 21.95 -2.51
CA CYS A 190 2.17 21.51 -3.81
C CYS A 190 1.55 20.15 -4.15
N LEU A 191 0.94 20.05 -5.33
CA LEU A 191 0.62 18.76 -5.91
C LEU A 191 1.87 18.25 -6.62
N PHE A 192 2.28 17.03 -6.28
CA PHE A 192 3.35 16.32 -6.95
C PHE A 192 2.76 15.12 -7.68
N ALA A 193 3.26 14.82 -8.87
CA ALA A 193 2.85 13.63 -9.60
C ALA A 193 3.93 13.11 -10.53
N ILE A 194 3.78 11.86 -10.96
CA ILE A 194 4.52 11.28 -12.07
C ILE A 194 3.67 10.21 -12.77
N SER A 195 3.77 10.15 -14.09
CA SER A 195 3.10 9.17 -14.95
C SER A 195 4.08 8.10 -15.44
N HIS A 196 3.58 6.92 -15.79
CA HIS A 196 4.43 5.79 -16.16
C HIS A 196 5.33 6.06 -17.38
N ASP A 197 4.83 6.83 -18.34
CA ASP A 197 5.57 7.27 -19.54
C ASP A 197 6.76 8.18 -19.21
N GLU A 198 6.81 8.74 -18.00
CA GLU A 198 7.87 9.64 -17.54
C GLU A 198 8.98 8.90 -16.78
N LEU A 199 8.81 7.60 -16.50
CA LEU A 199 9.80 6.79 -15.78
C LEU A 199 11.22 6.80 -16.38
N PRO A 200 11.41 6.81 -17.72
CA PRO A 200 12.75 6.86 -18.31
C PRO A 200 13.55 8.11 -17.94
N ALA A 201 12.88 9.18 -17.48
CA ALA A 201 13.50 10.46 -17.12
C ALA A 201 13.93 10.57 -15.65
N ILE A 202 13.63 9.58 -14.81
CA ILE A 202 13.97 9.59 -13.38
C ILE A 202 14.97 8.47 -13.03
N PRO A 203 15.73 8.60 -11.93
CA PRO A 203 16.63 7.54 -11.48
C PRO A 203 15.88 6.23 -11.22
N ALA A 204 16.41 5.12 -11.74
CA ALA A 204 15.83 3.79 -11.56
C ALA A 204 15.72 3.36 -10.08
N SER A 205 16.54 3.96 -9.21
CA SER A 205 16.55 3.75 -7.75
C SER A 205 15.52 4.60 -6.99
N SER A 206 14.83 5.53 -7.65
CA SER A 206 13.78 6.34 -7.01
C SER A 206 12.59 5.47 -6.57
N ALA A 207 11.87 5.88 -5.53
CA ALA A 207 10.69 5.14 -5.09
C ALA A 207 9.60 5.06 -6.15
N ALA A 208 9.39 6.13 -6.92
CA ALA A 208 8.46 6.11 -8.04
C ALA A 208 8.80 5.00 -9.04
N SER A 209 10.07 4.87 -9.44
CA SER A 209 10.54 3.79 -10.31
C SER A 209 10.29 2.40 -9.70
N VAL A 210 10.61 2.20 -8.41
CA VAL A 210 10.37 0.91 -7.72
C VAL A 210 8.89 0.54 -7.67
N VAL A 211 8.01 1.50 -7.38
CA VAL A 211 6.57 1.27 -7.25
C VAL A 211 5.92 1.01 -8.61
N MET A 212 6.36 1.70 -9.66
CA MET A 212 5.76 1.61 -10.99
C MET A 212 6.35 0.49 -11.86
N THR A 213 7.45 -0.14 -11.43
CA THR A 213 7.96 -1.35 -12.08
C THR A 213 6.95 -2.49 -11.95
N TYR A 214 6.43 -2.95 -13.08
CA TYR A 214 5.37 -3.93 -13.13
C TYR A 214 5.70 -5.12 -14.03
N VAL A 215 5.38 -6.31 -13.54
CA VAL A 215 5.34 -7.57 -14.30
C VAL A 215 3.94 -8.14 -14.15
N ALA A 216 3.38 -8.71 -15.21
CA ALA A 216 2.05 -9.32 -15.15
C ALA A 216 2.05 -10.60 -14.28
N PRO A 217 0.99 -10.88 -13.51
CA PRO A 217 0.86 -12.14 -12.78
C PRO A 217 0.73 -13.31 -13.76
N VAL A 218 1.53 -14.36 -13.55
CA VAL A 218 1.56 -15.57 -14.38
C VAL A 218 0.50 -16.54 -13.89
N PHE A 219 0.49 -16.83 -12.59
CA PHE A 219 -0.41 -17.83 -12.02
C PHE A 219 -1.81 -17.29 -11.71
N ARG A 220 -1.93 -15.99 -11.43
CA ARG A 220 -3.23 -15.34 -11.18
C ARG A 220 -4.05 -16.04 -10.10
N PHE A 221 -3.43 -16.24 -8.93
CA PHE A 221 -4.06 -16.92 -7.81
C PHE A 221 -5.42 -16.33 -7.44
N THR A 222 -6.34 -17.17 -7.01
CA THR A 222 -7.66 -16.72 -6.53
C THR A 222 -7.49 -15.83 -5.29
N PRO A 223 -8.45 -14.94 -4.96
CA PRO A 223 -8.33 -14.08 -3.78
C PRO A 223 -8.07 -14.83 -2.46
N ARG A 224 -8.59 -16.05 -2.34
CA ARG A 224 -8.35 -16.93 -1.19
C ARG A 224 -6.91 -17.43 -1.15
N GLU A 225 -6.38 -17.87 -2.28
CA GLU A 225 -4.98 -18.32 -2.42
C GLU A 225 -4.00 -17.16 -2.25
N GLN A 226 -4.31 -15.97 -2.77
CA GLN A 226 -3.53 -14.76 -2.53
C GLN A 226 -3.43 -14.48 -1.03
N ARG A 227 -4.56 -14.44 -0.31
CA ARG A 227 -4.58 -14.24 1.15
C ARG A 227 -3.78 -15.32 1.88
N PHE A 228 -3.94 -16.58 1.46
CA PHE A 228 -3.20 -17.71 2.01
C PHE A 228 -1.68 -17.55 1.81
N LEU A 229 -1.24 -17.24 0.59
CA LEU A 229 0.18 -17.06 0.25
C LEU A 229 0.78 -15.83 0.92
N SER A 230 0.03 -14.72 1.02
CA SER A 230 0.48 -13.53 1.77
C SER A 230 0.76 -13.83 3.24
N LEU A 231 -0.05 -14.68 3.88
CA LEU A 231 0.20 -15.12 5.25
C LEU A 231 1.36 -16.13 5.33
N ALA A 232 1.43 -17.08 4.39
CA ALA A 232 2.49 -18.08 4.35
C ALA A 232 3.88 -17.44 4.14
N LEU A 233 3.97 -16.35 3.37
CA LEU A 233 5.19 -15.56 3.18
C LEU A 233 5.74 -14.95 4.48
N LYS A 234 4.88 -14.69 5.47
CA LYS A 234 5.28 -14.22 6.80
C LYS A 234 5.91 -15.32 7.66
N GLY A 235 6.11 -16.52 7.11
CA GLY A 235 6.73 -17.64 7.83
C GLY A 235 5.78 -18.41 8.75
N LEU A 236 4.46 -18.20 8.65
CA LEU A 236 3.49 -18.86 9.51
C LEU A 236 3.46 -20.39 9.29
N THR A 237 3.34 -21.14 10.38
CA THR A 237 3.16 -22.61 10.33
C THR A 237 1.76 -22.97 9.81
N ASP A 238 1.53 -24.23 9.40
CA ASP A 238 0.22 -24.67 8.91
C ASP A 238 -0.88 -24.55 9.98
N ASN A 239 -0.56 -24.75 11.26
CA ASN A 239 -1.50 -24.56 12.36
C ASN A 239 -1.84 -23.08 12.55
N THR A 240 -0.83 -22.22 12.57
CA THR A 240 -1.04 -20.77 12.67
C THR A 240 -1.78 -20.20 11.45
N LEU A 241 -1.55 -20.77 10.26
CA LEU A 241 -2.32 -20.43 9.04
C LEU A 241 -3.78 -20.87 9.17
N ALA A 242 -4.03 -22.07 9.70
CA ALA A 242 -5.38 -22.58 9.91
C ALA A 242 -6.16 -21.67 10.87
N GLU A 243 -5.56 -21.28 11.99
CA GLU A 243 -6.12 -20.33 12.96
C GLU A 243 -6.38 -18.95 12.33
N ALA A 244 -5.35 -18.35 11.70
CA ALA A 244 -5.44 -17.00 11.13
C ALA A 244 -6.46 -16.88 9.98
N LEU A 245 -6.73 -17.99 9.27
CA LEU A 245 -7.74 -18.05 8.21
C LEU A 245 -9.08 -18.61 8.71
N SER A 246 -9.17 -19.04 9.97
CA SER A 246 -10.33 -19.71 10.54
C SER A 246 -10.80 -20.93 9.72
N VAL A 247 -9.85 -21.78 9.32
CA VAL A 247 -10.08 -23.02 8.55
C VAL A 247 -9.46 -24.22 9.26
N SER A 248 -9.81 -25.44 8.84
CA SER A 248 -9.17 -26.65 9.39
C SER A 248 -7.74 -26.84 8.87
N PRO A 249 -6.84 -27.52 9.63
CA PRO A 249 -5.52 -27.90 9.12
C PRO A 249 -5.56 -28.72 7.83
N ASN A 250 -6.62 -29.53 7.65
CA ASN A 250 -6.81 -30.27 6.41
C ASN A 250 -7.10 -29.34 5.21
N ALA A 251 -7.84 -28.25 5.43
CA ALA A 251 -8.09 -27.24 4.40
C ALA A 251 -6.80 -26.50 4.00
N VAL A 252 -5.87 -26.27 4.93
CA VAL A 252 -4.52 -25.75 4.62
C VAL A 252 -3.78 -26.70 3.69
N LYS A 253 -3.72 -28.00 4.02
CA LYS A 253 -3.09 -29.02 3.16
C LYS A 253 -3.74 -29.12 1.78
N GLN A 254 -5.07 -29.04 1.70
CA GLN A 254 -5.80 -29.02 0.43
C GLN A 254 -5.47 -27.78 -0.39
N THR A 255 -5.38 -26.61 0.24
CA THR A 255 -5.03 -25.35 -0.44
C THR A 255 -3.64 -25.43 -1.05
N TRP A 256 -2.64 -25.93 -0.32
CA TRP A 256 -1.31 -26.18 -0.89
C TRP A 256 -1.34 -27.13 -2.08
N ARG A 257 -2.07 -28.25 -1.98
CA ARG A 257 -2.22 -29.20 -3.10
C ARG A 257 -2.83 -28.54 -4.34
N ASN A 258 -3.85 -27.71 -4.17
CA ASN A 258 -4.47 -26.98 -5.28
C ASN A 258 -3.50 -25.99 -5.92
N ILE A 259 -2.76 -25.22 -5.11
CA ILE A 259 -1.73 -24.28 -5.58
C ILE A 259 -0.67 -25.03 -6.40
N TYR A 260 -0.17 -26.17 -5.91
CA TYR A 260 0.84 -26.95 -6.63
C TYR A 260 0.33 -27.51 -7.95
N ALA A 261 -0.89 -28.06 -7.94
CA ALA A 261 -1.51 -28.57 -9.16
C ALA A 261 -1.65 -27.46 -10.20
N HIS A 262 -2.13 -26.28 -9.78
CA HIS A 262 -2.26 -25.10 -10.64
C HIS A 262 -0.93 -24.61 -11.21
N ILE A 263 0.11 -24.55 -10.38
CA ILE A 263 1.44 -24.13 -10.83
C ILE A 263 1.98 -25.10 -11.90
N VAL A 264 1.83 -26.41 -11.71
CA VAL A 264 2.25 -27.43 -12.69
C VAL A 264 1.42 -27.36 -13.97
N GLU A 265 0.14 -27.03 -13.87
CA GLU A 265 -0.74 -26.83 -15.04
C GLU A 265 -0.26 -25.68 -15.93
N ILE A 266 0.17 -24.57 -15.34
CA ILE A 266 0.66 -23.38 -16.08
C ILE A 266 2.15 -23.50 -16.45
N MET A 267 2.96 -24.06 -15.56
CA MET A 267 4.42 -24.16 -15.69
C MET A 267 4.88 -25.55 -15.25
N PRO A 268 4.82 -26.57 -16.15
CA PRO A 268 5.11 -27.97 -15.81
C PRO A 268 6.48 -28.19 -15.15
N ASP A 269 7.48 -27.43 -15.58
CA ASP A 269 8.87 -27.57 -15.11
C ASP A 269 9.19 -26.77 -13.84
N PHE A 270 8.20 -26.13 -13.20
CA PHE A 270 8.44 -25.24 -12.05
C PHE A 270 9.16 -25.95 -10.89
N PHE A 271 8.90 -27.25 -10.67
CA PHE A 271 9.51 -28.03 -9.59
C PHE A 271 10.71 -28.88 -10.02
N SER A 272 11.09 -28.88 -11.30
CA SER A 272 12.11 -29.78 -11.86
C SER A 272 13.52 -29.55 -11.29
N GLY A 273 13.82 -28.34 -10.77
CA GLY A 273 15.10 -28.03 -10.11
C GLY A 273 15.12 -28.26 -8.59
N SER A 274 13.99 -28.66 -7.99
CA SER A 274 13.88 -28.92 -6.55
C SER A 274 14.15 -30.38 -6.17
N SER A 275 14.46 -31.24 -7.15
CA SER A 275 14.72 -32.68 -6.97
C SER A 275 16.17 -32.99 -6.56
N GLY A 276 16.77 -32.13 -5.72
CA GLY A 276 18.03 -32.47 -5.06
C GLY A 276 17.75 -33.58 -4.04
N GLU A 277 18.23 -34.79 -4.33
CA GLU A 277 18.05 -35.98 -3.52
C GLU A 277 18.81 -35.88 -2.18
N GLU A 278 18.30 -35.12 -1.22
CA GLU A 278 18.69 -35.28 0.19
C GLU A 278 17.68 -36.19 0.91
N PRO A 279 18.09 -37.41 1.32
CA PRO A 279 17.19 -38.33 2.01
C PRO A 279 16.88 -37.80 3.41
N GLY A 280 15.72 -37.15 3.55
CA GLY A 280 15.20 -36.65 4.83
C GLY A 280 14.34 -35.39 4.73
N VAL A 281 14.47 -34.61 3.66
CA VAL A 281 13.62 -33.44 3.44
C VAL A 281 12.31 -33.90 2.78
N SER A 282 11.19 -33.74 3.48
CA SER A 282 9.89 -34.11 2.90
C SER A 282 9.65 -33.30 1.62
N ARG A 283 9.38 -33.97 0.49
CA ARG A 283 9.09 -33.36 -0.83
C ARG A 283 8.09 -32.19 -0.79
N GLY A 284 7.22 -32.13 0.23
CA GLY A 284 6.28 -31.04 0.45
C GLY A 284 6.91 -29.75 0.98
N SER A 285 7.96 -29.84 1.80
CA SER A 285 8.75 -28.72 2.33
C SER A 285 9.45 -27.96 1.19
N GLU A 286 10.09 -28.69 0.27
CA GLU A 286 10.79 -28.12 -0.89
C GLU A 286 9.83 -27.42 -1.84
N LYS A 287 8.71 -28.07 -2.21
CA LYS A 287 7.68 -27.43 -3.04
C LYS A 287 7.17 -26.13 -2.43
N ARG A 288 6.87 -26.14 -1.13
CA ARG A 288 6.45 -24.93 -0.41
C ARG A 288 7.51 -23.85 -0.50
N ARG A 289 8.78 -24.19 -0.23
CA ARG A 289 9.90 -23.25 -0.29
C ARG A 289 10.05 -22.64 -1.69
N SER A 290 10.00 -23.45 -2.74
CA SER A 290 10.12 -22.99 -4.13
C SER A 290 8.99 -22.02 -4.51
N VAL A 291 7.74 -22.34 -4.13
CA VAL A 291 6.61 -21.42 -4.32
C VAL A 291 6.83 -20.11 -3.58
N LEU A 292 7.17 -20.15 -2.29
CA LEU A 292 7.35 -18.92 -1.51
C LEU A 292 8.54 -18.07 -1.99
N VAL A 293 9.62 -18.67 -2.47
CA VAL A 293 10.75 -17.96 -3.10
C VAL A 293 10.29 -17.26 -4.37
N TYR A 294 9.54 -17.95 -5.24
CA TYR A 294 8.98 -17.35 -6.45
C TYR A 294 8.08 -16.16 -6.12
N ILE A 295 7.12 -16.33 -5.19
CA ILE A 295 6.16 -15.27 -4.85
C ILE A 295 6.86 -14.06 -4.22
N ARG A 296 7.88 -14.26 -3.38
CA ARG A 296 8.65 -13.14 -2.81
C ARG A 296 9.27 -12.24 -3.88
N ASN A 297 9.66 -12.83 -5.02
CA ASN A 297 10.20 -12.09 -6.16
C ASN A 297 9.11 -11.62 -7.15
N ASN A 298 7.87 -12.09 -7.00
CA ASN A 298 6.74 -11.85 -7.90
C ASN A 298 5.48 -11.41 -7.13
N LEU A 299 5.57 -10.32 -6.37
CA LEU A 299 4.48 -9.84 -5.53
C LEU A 299 3.20 -9.42 -6.30
N GLN A 300 3.29 -9.23 -7.62
CA GLN A 300 2.13 -9.04 -8.50
C GLN A 300 1.12 -10.19 -8.40
N GLU A 301 1.60 -11.41 -8.09
CA GLU A 301 0.77 -12.61 -7.94
C GLU A 301 -0.17 -12.53 -6.73
N LEU A 302 0.14 -11.65 -5.77
CA LEU A 302 -0.65 -11.45 -4.56
C LEU A 302 -1.55 -10.21 -4.62
N LYS A 303 -1.41 -9.38 -5.65
CA LYS A 303 -2.23 -8.17 -5.77
C LYS A 303 -3.63 -8.51 -6.24
N PRO A 304 -4.63 -7.67 -5.95
CA PRO A 304 -5.97 -7.87 -6.49
C PRO A 304 -5.91 -7.96 -8.01
N HIS A 305 -6.32 -9.07 -8.56
CA HIS A 305 -6.62 -9.23 -9.98
C HIS A 305 -7.76 -10.23 -10.07
N HIS A 306 -8.70 -9.99 -10.96
CA HIS A 306 -9.80 -10.91 -11.19
C HIS A 306 -9.65 -11.54 -12.56
N LEU A 307 -9.19 -12.80 -12.57
CA LEU A 307 -10.02 -13.90 -13.05
C LEU A 307 -9.33 -15.25 -12.81
N ARG A 308 -10.05 -16.17 -12.16
CA ARG A 308 -10.08 -17.58 -12.59
C ARG A 308 -11.53 -18.06 -12.61
N ARG A 309 -12.08 -18.27 -13.82
CA ARG A 309 -13.32 -19.03 -14.04
C ARG A 309 -13.27 -19.78 -15.39
N LYS A 310 -12.34 -20.71 -15.50
CA LYS A 310 -12.45 -22.09 -16.01
C LYS A 310 -11.08 -22.74 -15.77
#